data_AF-A0A523D1Q6-F1
#
_entry.id   AF-A0A523D1Q6-F1
#
_cell.length_a   1.000
_cell.length_b   1.000
_cell.length_c   1.000
_cell.angle_alpha   90.00
_cell.angle_beta   90.00
_cell.angle_gamma   90.00
#
_symmetry.space_group_name_H-M   'P 1'
#
loop_
_entity.id
_entity.type
_entity.pdbx_description
1 polymer ?
#
loop_
_entity_poly.entity_id
_entity_poly.type
_entity_poly.pdbx_seq_one_letter_code
_entity_poly.pdbx_strand_id
1 'polypeptide(L)'
;SNLETGGLRVQGVSRIADFVLVLDEVIDLGADRTRLSQQIDRSTANVQQLQKKLKNANFVQKAPEHVVHGVRRRHQEAVEQLKKLKAKLDGLSQP
;
A
#
# COMPACT_ATOMS: atom_id res chain seq x y z
N SER A 1 11.41 2.19 37.00
CA SER A 1 10.15 2.78 36.55
C SER A 1 10.28 4.28 36.61
N ASN A 2 10.19 4.95 35.46
CA ASN A 2 9.80 6.34 35.28
C ASN A 2 9.65 6.51 33.76
N LEU A 3 8.42 6.73 33.31
CA LEU A 3 8.11 7.05 31.91
C LEU A 3 7.83 8.55 31.90
N GLU A 4 8.86 9.33 31.59
CA GLU A 4 8.73 10.75 31.30
C GLU A 4 8.32 10.87 29.83
N THR A 5 7.10 11.33 29.59
CA THR A 5 6.52 11.48 28.25
C THR A 5 7.11 12.72 27.57
N GLY A 6 8.13 12.51 26.74
CA GLY A 6 8.68 13.51 25.82
C GLY A 6 9.44 12.80 24.71
N GLY A 7 8.77 12.53 23.58
CA GLY A 7 9.28 11.73 22.47
C GLY A 7 9.10 10.22 22.70
N LEU A 8 8.40 9.54 21.79
CA LEU A 8 8.30 8.08 21.83
C LEU A 8 9.71 7.45 21.64
N ARG A 9 10.24 6.81 22.70
CA ARG A 9 11.56 6.16 22.68
C ARG A 9 11.39 4.67 22.94
N VAL A 10 11.87 3.84 22.03
CA VAL A 10 11.93 2.39 22.22
C VAL A 10 13.33 2.02 22.66
N GLN A 11 13.47 1.35 23.80
CA GLN A 11 14.74 0.88 24.32
C GLN A 11 14.73 -0.64 24.41
N GLY A 12 15.84 -1.27 24.02
CA GLY A 12 16.02 -2.72 24.11
C GLY A 12 17.43 -3.07 24.55
N VAL A 13 17.53 -4.10 25.38
CA VAL A 13 18.78 -4.63 25.92
C VAL A 13 18.93 -6.06 25.43
N SER A 14 20.10 -6.39 24.90
CA SER A 14 20.47 -7.75 24.53
C SER A 14 21.83 -8.11 25.14
N ARG A 15 22.17 -9.40 25.19
CA ARG A 15 23.47 -9.86 25.71
C ARG A 15 24.69 -9.29 24.96
N ILE A 16 24.48 -8.76 23.76
CA ILE A 16 25.56 -8.28 22.88
C ILE A 16 25.58 -6.77 22.69
N ALA A 17 24.44 -6.08 22.92
CA ALA A 17 24.33 -4.64 22.80
C ALA A 17 23.01 -4.11 23.38
N ASP A 18 23.06 -2.85 23.79
CA ASP A 18 21.90 -2.01 24.10
C ASP A 18 21.60 -1.11 22.91
N PHE A 19 20.32 -0.93 22.61
CA PHE A 19 19.88 -0.02 21.55
C PHE A 19 18.77 0.90 22.03
N VAL A 20 18.80 2.13 21.52
CA VAL A 20 17.78 3.15 21.73
C VAL A 20 17.34 3.66 20.37
N LEU A 21 16.06 3.47 20.05
CA LEU A 21 15.41 4.07 18.90
C LEU A 21 14.68 5.33 19.38
N VAL A 22 15.20 6.48 18.98
CA VAL A 22 14.52 7.77 19.15
C VAL A 22 13.61 7.93 17.94
N LEU A 23 12.29 7.84 18.15
CA LEU A 23 11.33 8.10 17.10
C LEU A 23 11.14 9.62 17.07
N ASP A 24 11.68 10.27 16.04
CA ASP A 24 11.48 11.69 15.82
C ASP A 24 9.99 11.95 15.50
N GLU A 25 9.34 12.78 16.32
CA GLU A 25 7.86 12.91 16.40
C GLU A 25 7.24 13.75 15.27
N VAL A 26 7.70 13.64 14.02
CA VAL A 26 6.98 14.26 12.90
C VAL A 26 6.91 13.33 11.69
N ILE A 27 6.38 12.13 11.88
CA ILE A 27 5.65 11.48 10.80
C ILE A 27 4.23 12.02 10.86
N ASP A 28 3.89 12.96 9.98
CA ASP A 28 2.50 13.39 9.81
C ASP A 28 1.69 12.21 9.23
N LEU A 29 1.18 11.38 10.13
CA LEU A 29 0.33 10.24 9.80
C LEU A 29 -0.93 10.69 9.05
N GLY A 30 -1.39 11.94 9.25
CA GLY A 30 -2.51 12.52 8.50
C GLY A 30 -2.14 12.76 7.04
N ALA A 31 -0.99 13.37 6.77
CA ALA A 31 -0.46 13.55 5.42
C ALA A 31 -0.18 12.21 4.74
N ASP A 32 0.39 11.24 5.46
CA ASP A 32 0.68 9.92 4.91
C ASP A 32 -0.59 9.11 4.60
N ARG A 33 -1.60 9.15 5.48
CA ARG A 33 -2.93 8.57 5.20
C ARG A 33 -3.56 9.21 3.96
N THR A 34 -3.51 10.53 3.86
CA THR A 34 -4.05 11.27 2.70
C THR A 34 -3.36 10.84 1.41
N ARG A 35 -2.02 10.80 1.42
CA ARG A 35 -1.20 10.38 0.26
C ARG A 35 -1.46 8.92 -0.13
N LEU A 36 -1.64 8.03 0.85
CA LEU A 36 -1.97 6.63 0.59
C LEU A 36 -3.39 6.47 0.04
N SER A 37 -4.38 7.20 0.56
CA SER A 37 -5.75 7.19 0.05
C SER A 37 -5.79 7.62 -1.42
N GLN A 38 -5.11 8.71 -1.78
CA GLN A 38 -5.02 9.15 -3.18
C GLN A 38 -4.36 8.12 -4.11
N GLN A 39 -3.34 7.40 -3.63
CA GLN A 39 -2.72 6.30 -4.38
C GLN A 39 -3.69 5.11 -4.55
N ILE A 40 -4.45 4.78 -3.51
CA ILE A 40 -5.48 3.74 -3.54
C ILE A 40 -6.57 4.10 -4.55
N ASP A 41 -7.02 5.35 -4.59
CA ASP A 41 -8.06 5.80 -5.53
C ASP A 41 -7.59 5.65 -6.99
N ARG A 42 -6.37 6.14 -7.29
CA ARG A 42 -5.76 6.01 -8.62
C ARG A 42 -5.57 4.55 -9.02
N SER A 43 -5.08 3.71 -8.10
CA SER A 43 -4.87 2.28 -8.35
C SER A 43 -6.19 1.54 -8.54
N THR A 44 -7.22 1.88 -7.77
CA THR A 44 -8.59 1.35 -7.91
C THR A 44 -9.18 1.69 -9.28
N ALA A 45 -9.04 2.94 -9.73
CA ALA A 45 -9.51 3.35 -11.06
C ALA A 45 -8.81 2.56 -12.18
N ASN A 46 -7.50 2.32 -12.07
CA ASN A 46 -6.75 1.51 -13.03
C ASN A 46 -7.24 0.05 -13.06
N VAL A 47 -7.42 -0.58 -11.89
CA VAL A 47 -8.00 -1.93 -11.78
C VAL A 47 -9.35 -1.99 -12.47
N GLN A 48 -10.25 -1.04 -12.18
CA GLN A 48 -11.59 -1.00 -12.78
C GLN A 48 -11.55 -0.83 -14.30
N GLN A 49 -10.65 0.01 -14.83
CA GLN A 49 -10.51 0.22 -16.26
C GLN A 49 -10.03 -1.06 -16.96
N LEU A 50 -9.02 -1.74 -16.41
CA LEU A 50 -8.51 -3.00 -16.94
C LEU A 50 -9.57 -4.10 -16.84
N GLN A 51 -10.29 -4.20 -15.72
CA GLN A 51 -11.37 -5.14 -15.53
C GLN A 51 -12.50 -4.91 -16.54
N LYS A 52 -12.90 -3.65 -16.77
CA LYS A 52 -13.91 -3.29 -17.77
C LYS A 52 -13.49 -3.71 -19.17
N LYS A 53 -12.21 -3.53 -19.51
CA LYS A 53 -11.64 -3.98 -20.78
C LYS A 53 -11.69 -5.51 -20.92
N LEU A 54 -11.37 -6.25 -19.87
CA LEU A 54 -11.43 -7.71 -19.84
C LEU A 54 -12.86 -8.30 -19.82
N LYS A 55 -13.84 -7.55 -19.30
CA LYS A 55 -15.28 -7.93 -19.37
C LYS A 55 -15.91 -7.65 -20.74
N ASN A 56 -15.26 -6.84 -21.58
CA ASN A 56 -15.77 -6.54 -22.92
C ASN A 56 -15.50 -7.73 -23.86
N ALA A 57 -16.54 -8.49 -24.19
CA ALA A 57 -16.46 -9.66 -25.07
C ALA A 57 -15.86 -9.33 -26.45
N ASN A 58 -16.17 -8.16 -27.03
CA ASN A 58 -15.59 -7.74 -28.31
C ASN A 58 -14.08 -7.59 -28.22
N PHE A 59 -13.56 -7.06 -27.10
CA PHE A 59 -12.12 -6.94 -26.91
C PHE A 59 -11.47 -8.32 -26.75
N VAL A 60 -12.04 -9.19 -25.91
CA VAL A 60 -11.48 -10.52 -25.63
C VAL A 60 -11.47 -11.41 -26.88
N GLN A 61 -12.49 -11.31 -27.73
CA GLN A 61 -12.61 -12.14 -28.93
C GLN A 61 -11.81 -11.61 -30.13
N LYS A 62 -11.71 -10.29 -30.29
CA LYS A 62 -11.11 -9.67 -31.49
C LYS A 62 -9.66 -9.24 -31.32
N ALA A 63 -9.19 -8.99 -30.10
CA ALA A 63 -7.82 -8.57 -29.88
C ALA A 63 -6.85 -9.77 -30.03
N PRO A 64 -5.61 -9.55 -30.49
CA PRO A 64 -4.59 -10.59 -30.50
C PRO A 64 -4.37 -11.18 -29.11
N GLU A 65 -4.13 -12.49 -29.04
CA GLU A 65 -4.01 -13.22 -27.77
C GLU A 65 -2.98 -12.59 -26.82
N HIS A 66 -1.79 -12.22 -27.32
CA HIS A 66 -0.75 -11.59 -26.50
C HIS A 66 -1.19 -10.25 -25.90
N VAL A 67 -2.08 -9.51 -26.56
CA VAL A 67 -2.66 -8.26 -26.04
C VAL A 67 -3.62 -8.55 -24.90
N VAL A 68 -4.50 -9.54 -25.04
CA VAL A 68 -5.43 -9.95 -23.99
C VAL A 68 -4.67 -10.45 -22.76
N HIS A 69 -3.66 -11.30 -22.94
CA HIS A 69 -2.79 -11.76 -21.85
C HIS A 69 -2.04 -10.62 -21.18
N GLY A 70 -1.53 -9.66 -21.96
CA GLY A 70 -0.90 -8.46 -21.42
C GLY A 70 -1.83 -7.65 -20.52
N VAL A 71 -3.10 -7.48 -20.90
CA VAL A 71 -4.11 -6.80 -20.07
C VAL A 71 -4.45 -7.63 -18.82
N ARG A 72 -4.53 -8.96 -18.93
CA ARG A 72 -4.76 -9.85 -17.77
C ARG A 72 -3.64 -9.76 -16.74
N ARG A 73 -2.37 -9.82 -17.18
CA ARG A 73 -1.20 -9.63 -16.28
C ARG A 73 -1.23 -8.27 -15.61
N ARG A 74 -1.39 -7.19 -16.38
CA ARG A 74 -1.46 -5.83 -15.82
C ARG A 74 -2.60 -5.68 -14.81
N HIS A 75 -3.74 -6.32 -15.06
CA HIS A 75 -4.86 -6.33 -14.11
C HIS A 75 -4.46 -7.04 -12.80
N GLN A 76 -3.85 -8.22 -12.88
CA GLN A 76 -3.38 -8.94 -11.68
C GLN A 76 -2.32 -8.13 -10.90
N GLU A 77 -1.33 -7.58 -11.60
CA GLU A 77 -0.31 -6.71 -11.00
C GLU A 77 -0.95 -5.50 -10.31
N ALA A 78 -1.91 -4.83 -10.95
CA ALA A 78 -2.61 -3.69 -10.38
C ALA A 78 -3.44 -4.08 -9.13
N VAL A 79 -4.10 -5.24 -9.14
CA VAL A 79 -4.84 -5.76 -7.98
C VAL A 79 -3.91 -6.02 -6.79
N GLU A 80 -2.76 -6.66 -7.03
CA GLU A 80 -1.78 -6.93 -5.96
C GLU A 80 -1.18 -5.63 -5.39
N GLN A 81 -0.91 -4.64 -6.24
CA GLN A 81 -0.45 -3.33 -5.75
C GLN A 81 -1.53 -2.62 -4.93
N LEU A 82 -2.79 -2.65 -5.38
CA LEU A 82 -3.91 -2.09 -4.62
C LEU A 82 -4.05 -2.76 -3.24
N LYS A 83 -3.91 -4.09 -3.18
CA LYS A 83 -3.93 -4.85 -1.92
C LYS A 83 -2.83 -4.41 -0.96
N LYS A 84 -1.60 -4.24 -1.45
CA LYS A 84 -0.46 -3.75 -0.64
C LYS A 84 -0.69 -2.34 -0.12
N LEU A 85 -1.21 -1.44 -0.94
CA LEU A 85 -1.52 -0.07 -0.53
C LEU A 85 -2.61 -0.02 0.56
N LYS A 86 -3.67 -0.82 0.40
CA LYS A 86 -4.73 -0.94 1.42
C LYS A 86 -4.18 -1.50 2.73
N ALA A 87 -3.43 -2.60 2.68
CA ALA A 87 -2.80 -3.17 3.87
C ALA A 87 -1.87 -2.17 4.59
N LYS A 88 -1.15 -1.33 3.84
CA LYS A 88 -0.32 -0.27 4.41
C LYS A 88 -1.17 0.81 5.11
N LEU A 89 -2.28 1.23 4.50
CA LEU A 89 -3.18 2.21 5.12
C LEU A 89 -3.86 1.65 6.37
N ASP A 90 -4.26 0.37 6.35
CA ASP A 90 -4.84 -0.31 7.50
C ASP A 90 -3.84 -0.37 8.66
N GLY A 91 -2.57 -0.66 8.38
CA GLY A 91 -1.49 -0.65 9.38
C GLY A 91 -1.19 0.73 9.98
N LEU A 92 -1.53 1.83 9.29
CA LEU A 92 -1.46 3.19 9.86
C LEU A 92 -2.71 3.59 10.64
N SER A 93 -3.78 2.80 10.55
CA SER A 93 -5.07 3.06 11.20
C SER A 93 -5.22 2.29 12.52
N GLN A 94 -4.34 1.32 12.78
CA GLN A 94 -4.23 0.64 14.07
C GLN A 94 -3.36 1.46 15.04
N PRO A 95 -3.81 1.68 16.29
CA PRO A 95 -3.06 2.39 17.32
C PRO A 95 -1.82 1.63 17.80
#